data_AF-A0A7S0AAU4-F1
#
_entry.id   AF-A0A7S0AAU4-F1
#
_cell.length_a   1.000
_cell.length_b   1.000
_cell.length_c   1.000
_cell.angle_alpha   90.00
_cell.angle_beta   90.00
_cell.angle_gamma   90.00
#
_symmetry.space_group_name_H-M   'P 1'
#
loop_
_entity.id
_entity.type
_entity.pdbx_description
1 polymer ?
#
loop_
_entity_poly.entity_id
_entity_poly.type
_entity_poly.pdbx_seq_one_letter_code
_entity_poly.pdbx_strand_id
1 'polypeptide(L)'
;RFESTAMPGTYQFPFQFALHPALPSSAYVPGHNHAGLTYGVEVQLERPGFMKWDLVQRTFFDLISQVPHAITESWMTDTQSVNCCCCINKGHVDLNARLERNAFCANEAVLLAIEMQNRSSCEVELVAIELKESISFRAQGHTSRKHHTIAAATLPGVQAGASIPAMTIQLRLPPCFAHCSLHTNLLRIEHWVEVRGDTPCCVGNPSLRLPVTLYRSPAIFAYTEPPPMHADEQVPFAPSAPYHPDAHSMHSPLEVPDGAGPPVAPVAAQALQMAPMQQPMQQPGALPAQALQARAMQQTLAQQGAVLQNTASAPMQSLGIQGREVMQQPLRQG
;
A
#
# COMPACT_ATOMS: atom_id res chain seq x y z
N ARG A 1 28.31 11.24 -40.43
CA ARG A 1 28.88 12.60 -40.33
C ARG A 1 28.33 13.37 -41.53
N PHE A 2 27.31 14.21 -41.33
CA PHE A 2 26.67 14.97 -42.41
C PHE A 2 27.22 16.40 -42.43
N GLU A 3 27.78 16.84 -43.56
CA GLU A 3 27.81 18.25 -43.96
C GLU A 3 26.41 18.65 -44.44
N SER A 4 25.88 19.86 -44.32
CA SER A 4 26.07 21.01 -43.44
C SER A 4 24.96 21.99 -43.84
N THR A 5 24.32 22.64 -42.86
CA THR A 5 23.36 23.76 -43.01
C THR A 5 21.88 23.34 -43.18
N ALA A 6 21.09 23.47 -42.12
CA ALA A 6 19.64 23.55 -42.22
C ALA A 6 19.27 24.87 -42.92
N MET A 7 18.49 24.81 -43.99
CA MET A 7 17.98 25.99 -44.68
C MET A 7 16.85 26.63 -43.85
N PRO A 8 16.55 27.94 -44.03
CA PRO A 8 15.37 28.53 -43.42
C PRO A 8 14.11 27.75 -43.80
N GLY A 9 13.30 27.36 -42.82
CA GLY A 9 12.08 26.58 -43.02
C GLY A 9 11.60 25.90 -41.74
N THR A 10 10.50 25.16 -41.84
CA THR A 10 9.92 24.38 -40.74
C THR A 10 10.36 22.92 -40.85
N TYR A 11 10.98 22.40 -39.79
CA TYR A 11 11.40 21.01 -39.68
C TYR A 11 10.56 20.29 -38.63
N GLN A 12 10.11 19.08 -38.95
CA GLN A 12 9.36 18.23 -38.03
C GLN A 12 10.10 16.90 -37.80
N PHE A 13 10.31 16.57 -36.53
CA PHE A 13 10.98 15.36 -36.09
C PHE A 13 10.01 14.54 -35.24
N PRO A 14 9.20 13.64 -35.85
CA PRO A 14 8.32 12.78 -35.09
C PRO A 14 9.13 11.80 -34.24
N PHE A 15 8.69 11.56 -33.01
CA PHE A 15 9.25 10.55 -32.13
C PHE A 15 8.14 9.84 -31.37
N GLN A 16 8.39 8.57 -31.04
CA GLN A 16 7.51 7.77 -30.21
C GLN A 16 8.36 6.92 -29.28
N PHE A 17 7.92 6.76 -28.05
CA PHE A 17 8.49 5.81 -27.10
C PHE A 17 7.37 5.23 -26.23
N ALA A 18 7.56 4.00 -25.78
CA ALA A 18 6.66 3.37 -24.84
C ALA A 18 7.12 3.69 -23.40
N LEU A 19 6.18 4.09 -22.55
CA LEU A 19 6.41 4.22 -21.12
C LEU A 19 6.38 2.83 -20.47
N HIS A 20 7.27 2.59 -19.51
CA HIS A 20 7.28 1.33 -18.78
C HIS A 20 6.01 1.24 -17.89
N PRO A 21 5.26 0.13 -17.90
CA PRO A 21 3.97 0.03 -17.19
C PRO A 21 4.10 0.12 -15.66
N ALA A 22 5.28 -0.19 -15.12
CA ALA A 22 5.58 -0.05 -13.69
C ALA A 22 5.99 1.37 -13.27
N LEU A 23 5.95 2.37 -14.16
CA LEU A 23 6.18 3.75 -13.77
C LEU A 23 5.02 4.21 -12.88
N PRO A 24 5.31 4.77 -11.69
CA PRO A 24 4.26 5.22 -10.82
C PRO A 24 3.78 6.63 -11.20
N SER A 25 2.63 7.02 -10.68
CA SER A 25 2.03 8.32 -10.98
C SER A 25 2.94 9.50 -10.60
N SER A 26 2.86 10.59 -11.36
CA SER A 26 3.47 11.85 -10.92
C SER A 26 2.90 12.27 -9.57
N ALA A 27 3.75 12.87 -8.74
CA ALA A 27 3.38 13.33 -7.41
C ALA A 27 4.17 14.57 -7.03
N TYR A 28 3.55 15.45 -6.25
CA TYR A 28 4.20 16.63 -5.70
C TYR A 28 3.80 16.82 -4.23
N VAL A 29 4.81 16.95 -3.38
CA VAL A 29 4.68 17.16 -1.94
C VAL A 29 5.19 18.57 -1.63
N PRO A 30 4.32 19.55 -1.35
CA PRO A 30 4.71 20.94 -1.12
C PRO A 30 5.29 21.17 0.28
N GLY A 31 5.87 22.35 0.50
CA GLY A 31 6.34 22.85 1.80
C GLY A 31 7.85 23.08 1.86
N HIS A 32 8.36 23.41 3.05
CA HIS A 32 9.79 23.66 3.27
C HIS A 32 10.64 22.45 2.86
N ASN A 33 10.29 21.27 3.40
CA ASN A 33 10.74 20.00 2.87
C ASN A 33 9.76 19.55 1.79
N HIS A 34 10.21 19.53 0.54
CA HIS A 34 9.40 19.18 -0.63
C HIS A 34 9.98 17.99 -1.38
N ALA A 35 9.13 17.32 -2.14
CA ALA A 35 9.52 16.23 -3.04
C ALA A 35 8.62 16.25 -4.28
N GLY A 36 9.15 15.80 -5.42
CA GLY A 36 8.39 15.69 -6.65
C GLY A 36 8.88 14.53 -7.49
N LEU A 37 7.95 13.85 -8.14
CA LEU A 37 8.21 12.90 -9.21
C LEU A 37 7.49 13.43 -10.46
N THR A 38 8.26 13.85 -11.46
CA THR A 38 7.74 14.41 -12.71
C THR A 38 8.37 13.69 -13.89
N TYR A 39 7.61 13.61 -14.98
CA TYR A 39 8.05 13.04 -16.24
C TYR A 39 8.13 14.14 -17.29
N GLY A 40 9.10 14.04 -18.18
CA GLY A 40 9.25 14.98 -19.26
C GLY A 40 10.09 14.44 -20.39
N VAL A 41 9.99 15.10 -21.54
CA VAL A 41 10.81 14.88 -22.72
C VAL A 41 11.74 16.06 -22.87
N GLU A 42 13.01 15.78 -23.16
CA GLU A 42 14.02 16.77 -23.49
C GLU A 42 14.47 16.57 -24.92
N VAL A 43 14.44 17.64 -25.71
CA VAL A 43 14.98 17.69 -27.06
C VAL A 43 16.22 18.57 -27.03
N GLN A 44 17.36 18.00 -27.39
CA GLN A 44 18.63 18.71 -27.55
C GLN A 44 18.96 18.82 -29.03
N LEU A 45 19.12 20.04 -29.53
CA LEU A 45 19.61 20.32 -30.87
C LEU A 45 21.09 20.73 -30.79
N GLU A 46 21.96 19.79 -31.15
CA GLU A 46 23.40 20.00 -31.20
C GLU A 46 23.77 20.90 -32.39
N ARG A 47 24.49 21.99 -32.13
CA ARG A 47 24.92 22.93 -33.18
C ARG A 47 26.43 22.85 -33.38
N PRO A 48 26.93 22.51 -34.58
CA PRO A 48 28.36 22.45 -34.81
C PRO A 48 29.02 23.85 -34.68
N GLY A 49 30.08 23.93 -33.85
CA GLY A 49 30.96 25.12 -33.71
C GLY A 49 31.41 25.39 -32.26
N PHE A 50 32.63 25.93 -32.09
CA PHE A 50 33.33 26.09 -30.78
C PHE A 50 32.69 27.12 -29.80
N MET A 51 31.62 27.81 -30.20
CA MET A 51 30.97 28.90 -29.44
C MET A 51 29.43 28.88 -29.54
N LYS A 52 28.82 27.73 -29.80
CA LYS A 52 27.36 27.62 -29.91
C LYS A 52 26.81 26.77 -28.78
N TRP A 53 25.91 27.34 -27.99
CA TRP A 53 25.15 26.61 -26.98
C TRP A 53 24.16 25.65 -27.66
N ASP A 54 24.01 24.44 -27.15
CA ASP A 54 22.96 23.53 -27.64
C ASP A 54 21.59 24.10 -27.26
N LEU A 55 20.62 23.99 -28.19
CA LEU A 55 19.25 24.40 -27.89
C LEU A 55 18.56 23.24 -27.19
N VAL A 56 18.19 23.44 -25.94
CA VAL A 56 17.52 22.44 -25.10
C VAL A 56 16.08 22.89 -24.87
N GLN A 57 15.13 22.04 -25.26
CA GLN A 57 13.71 22.25 -24.96
C GLN A 57 13.20 21.11 -24.09
N ARG A 58 12.51 21.44 -22.99
CA ARG A 58 11.93 20.47 -22.06
C ARG A 58 10.42 20.62 -22.01
N THR A 59 9.70 19.52 -22.06
CA THR A 59 8.25 19.48 -21.88
C THR A 59 7.91 18.42 -20.84
N PHE A 60 7.19 18.83 -19.79
CA PHE A 60 6.75 17.92 -18.73
C PHE A 60 5.32 17.44 -19.00
N PHE A 61 5.00 16.25 -18.53
CA PHE A 61 3.66 15.68 -18.59
C PHE A 61 3.33 14.94 -17.30
N ASP A 62 2.03 14.81 -17.04
CA ASP A 62 1.51 14.12 -15.87
C ASP A 62 1.27 12.64 -16.21
N LEU A 63 1.84 11.74 -15.39
CA LEU A 63 1.70 10.30 -15.57
C LEU A 63 0.68 9.77 -14.56
N ILE A 64 -0.32 9.04 -15.06
CA ILE A 64 -1.30 8.31 -14.26
C ILE A 64 -0.97 6.82 -14.38
N SER A 65 -0.45 6.25 -13.30
CA SER A 65 -0.14 4.82 -13.22
C SER A 65 -1.39 3.98 -12.95
N GLN A 66 -1.35 2.73 -13.41
CA GLN A 66 -2.37 1.73 -13.07
C GLN A 66 -2.15 1.19 -11.65
N VAL A 67 -3.20 0.64 -11.06
CA VAL A 67 -3.07 -0.08 -9.78
C VAL A 67 -2.19 -1.32 -10.00
N PRO A 68 -1.07 -1.49 -9.26
CA PRO A 68 -0.08 -2.52 -9.56
C PRO A 68 -0.50 -3.94 -9.13
N HIS A 69 -1.69 -4.09 -8.57
CA HIS A 69 -2.23 -5.36 -8.07
C HIS A 69 -3.73 -5.48 -8.39
N ALA A 70 -4.26 -6.70 -8.30
CA ALA A 70 -5.69 -6.90 -8.42
C ALA A 70 -6.45 -6.17 -7.29
N ILE A 71 -7.61 -5.61 -7.64
CA ILE A 71 -8.51 -4.99 -6.67
C ILE A 71 -9.36 -6.11 -6.07
N THR A 72 -9.10 -6.43 -4.81
CA THR A 72 -9.76 -7.53 -4.09
C THR A 72 -10.15 -7.08 -2.69
N GLU A 73 -10.97 -7.89 -2.02
CA GLU A 73 -11.20 -7.74 -0.58
C GLU A 73 -9.88 -7.84 0.20
N SER A 74 -9.81 -7.16 1.34
CA SER A 74 -8.73 -7.31 2.31
C SER A 74 -9.31 -7.43 3.71
N TRP A 75 -8.69 -8.25 4.55
CA TRP A 75 -9.14 -8.43 5.93
C TRP A 75 -7.93 -8.59 6.83
N MET A 76 -8.12 -8.23 8.10
CA MET A 76 -7.11 -8.41 9.12
C MET A 76 -7.79 -8.68 10.45
N THR A 77 -7.23 -9.62 11.20
CA THR A 77 -7.65 -9.94 12.56
C THR A 77 -6.43 -9.91 13.45
N ASP A 78 -6.53 -9.24 14.59
CA ASP A 78 -5.42 -9.12 15.51
C ASP A 78 -5.91 -8.97 16.97
N THR A 79 -5.12 -9.51 17.90
CA THR A 79 -5.38 -9.44 19.33
C THR A 79 -4.34 -8.52 19.97
N GLN A 80 -4.78 -7.33 20.35
CA GLN A 80 -3.91 -6.27 20.85
C GLN A 80 -3.98 -6.19 22.38
N SER A 81 -2.81 -6.21 23.04
CA SER A 81 -2.75 -6.12 24.51
C SER A 81 -3.02 -4.68 24.97
N VAL A 82 -3.81 -4.54 26.03
CA VAL A 82 -4.08 -3.25 26.68
C VAL A 82 -3.29 -3.19 27.98
N ASN A 83 -2.37 -2.22 28.07
CA ASN A 83 -1.50 -2.04 29.23
C ASN A 83 -1.74 -0.69 29.88
N CYS A 84 -1.80 -0.67 31.21
CA CYS A 84 -1.85 0.54 32.03
C CYS A 84 -0.49 0.75 32.72
N CYS A 85 -0.07 2.00 32.93
CA CYS A 85 1.14 2.37 33.68
C CYS A 85 2.38 1.51 33.34
N CYS A 86 2.92 1.71 32.14
CA CYS A 86 4.07 1.05 31.46
C CYS A 86 4.06 -0.49 31.36
N CYS A 87 3.54 -1.25 32.33
CA CYS A 87 3.72 -2.70 32.40
C CYS A 87 2.52 -3.49 32.94
N ILE A 88 1.44 -2.86 33.41
CA ILE A 88 0.32 -3.59 34.02
C ILE A 88 -0.65 -4.02 32.91
N ASN A 89 -0.60 -5.30 32.56
CA ASN A 89 -1.53 -5.89 31.59
C ASN A 89 -2.97 -5.84 32.14
N LYS A 90 -3.87 -5.22 31.38
CA LYS A 90 -5.29 -5.07 31.70
C LYS A 90 -6.17 -6.04 30.93
N GLY A 91 -5.60 -6.85 30.05
CA GLY A 91 -6.24 -7.80 29.15
C GLY A 91 -5.90 -7.46 27.70
N HIS A 92 -6.79 -7.84 26.79
CA HIS A 92 -6.60 -7.64 25.35
C HIS A 92 -7.91 -7.20 24.68
N VAL A 93 -7.79 -6.63 23.49
CA VAL A 93 -8.89 -6.32 22.59
C VAL A 93 -8.67 -7.12 21.32
N ASP A 94 -9.67 -7.90 20.93
CA ASP A 94 -9.70 -8.57 19.63
C ASP A 94 -10.30 -7.60 18.60
N LEU A 95 -9.56 -7.34 17.53
CA LEU A 95 -9.94 -6.48 16.42
C LEU A 95 -10.06 -7.31 15.16
N ASN A 96 -11.18 -7.18 14.47
CA ASN A 96 -11.38 -7.77 13.16
C ASN A 96 -11.92 -6.69 12.23
N ALA A 97 -11.31 -6.55 11.06
CA ALA A 97 -11.79 -5.63 10.06
C ALA A 97 -11.59 -6.18 8.65
N ARG A 98 -12.52 -5.83 7.77
CA ARG A 98 -12.53 -6.25 6.37
C ARG A 98 -12.97 -5.11 5.48
N LEU A 99 -12.19 -4.85 4.44
CA LEU A 99 -12.53 -3.96 3.33
C LEU A 99 -13.02 -4.79 2.16
N GLU A 100 -14.06 -4.30 1.48
CA GLU A 100 -14.54 -4.92 0.23
C GLU A 100 -13.54 -4.75 -0.94
N ARG A 101 -12.69 -3.72 -0.86
CA ARG A 101 -11.65 -3.43 -1.85
C ARG A 101 -10.38 -2.92 -1.16
N ASN A 102 -9.23 -3.24 -1.72
CA ASN A 102 -7.93 -2.77 -1.27
C ASN A 102 -7.40 -1.56 -2.06
N ALA A 103 -8.18 -1.02 -3.00
CA ALA A 103 -7.82 0.16 -3.77
C ALA A 103 -9.03 1.06 -4.00
N PHE A 104 -8.82 2.38 -3.95
CA PHE A 104 -9.89 3.38 -4.04
C PHE A 104 -9.44 4.62 -4.81
N CYS A 105 -10.41 5.29 -5.45
CA CYS A 105 -10.22 6.61 -6.06
C CYS A 105 -11.03 7.69 -5.33
N ALA A 106 -10.81 8.95 -5.66
CA ALA A 106 -11.51 10.08 -5.03
C ALA A 106 -13.04 9.99 -5.22
N ASN A 107 -13.80 10.59 -4.30
CA ASN A 107 -15.27 10.49 -4.21
C ASN A 107 -15.84 9.08 -3.95
N GLU A 108 -15.01 8.04 -3.79
CA GLU A 108 -15.52 6.73 -3.43
C GLU A 108 -15.87 6.61 -1.95
N ALA A 109 -16.66 5.59 -1.67
CA ALA A 109 -17.00 5.13 -0.34
C ALA A 109 -16.15 3.90 0.02
N VAL A 110 -15.36 4.01 1.08
CA VAL A 110 -14.66 2.87 1.66
C VAL A 110 -15.63 2.16 2.61
N LEU A 111 -16.05 0.95 2.22
CA LEU A 111 -16.90 0.10 3.03
C LEU A 111 -16.02 -0.82 3.89
N LEU A 112 -16.07 -0.61 5.20
CA LEU A 112 -15.28 -1.33 6.19
C LEU A 112 -16.24 -2.09 7.12
N ALA A 113 -16.22 -3.41 7.05
CA ALA A 113 -16.82 -4.26 8.06
C ALA A 113 -15.86 -4.34 9.25
N ILE A 114 -16.36 -4.09 10.45
CA ILE A 114 -15.58 -4.18 11.68
C ILE A 114 -16.30 -5.01 12.73
N GLU A 115 -15.51 -5.62 13.59
CA GLU A 115 -15.93 -6.31 14.80
C GLU A 115 -14.85 -6.09 15.86
N MET A 116 -15.28 -5.83 17.09
CA MET A 116 -14.35 -5.58 18.20
C MET A 116 -14.85 -6.27 19.46
N GLN A 117 -13.98 -6.99 20.15
CA GLN A 117 -14.29 -7.59 21.44
C GLN A 117 -13.31 -7.09 22.49
N ASN A 118 -13.80 -6.30 23.45
CA ASN A 118 -13.00 -5.79 24.55
C ASN A 118 -12.95 -6.82 25.68
N ARG A 119 -11.90 -7.65 25.69
CA ARG A 119 -11.62 -8.63 26.76
C ARG A 119 -10.65 -8.07 27.81
N SER A 120 -10.56 -6.75 27.89
CA SER A 120 -9.78 -6.06 28.90
C SER A 120 -10.66 -5.53 30.03
N SER A 121 -10.00 -5.18 31.13
CA SER A 121 -10.58 -4.50 32.29
C SER A 121 -10.64 -2.98 32.13
N CYS A 122 -10.21 -2.45 30.97
CA CYS A 122 -10.26 -1.04 30.65
C CYS A 122 -11.29 -0.80 29.54
N GLU A 123 -12.10 0.25 29.67
CA GLU A 123 -12.99 0.64 28.60
C GLU A 123 -12.19 1.24 27.43
N VAL A 124 -12.70 1.02 26.23
CA VAL A 124 -12.33 1.77 25.03
C VAL A 124 -13.30 2.96 24.99
N GLU A 125 -12.81 4.19 25.11
CA GLU A 125 -13.65 5.39 25.18
C GLU A 125 -14.25 5.76 23.82
N LEU A 126 -13.48 5.51 22.75
CA LEU A 126 -13.84 5.84 21.38
C LEU A 126 -13.18 4.85 20.43
N VAL A 127 -13.88 4.46 19.36
CA VAL A 127 -13.25 3.76 18.24
C VAL A 127 -13.07 4.74 17.09
N ALA A 128 -11.82 5.08 16.80
CA ALA A 128 -11.44 5.92 15.66
C ALA A 128 -11.18 5.05 14.44
N ILE A 129 -11.81 5.41 13.31
CA ILE A 129 -11.53 4.81 12.00
C ILE A 129 -11.02 5.91 11.07
N GLU A 130 -9.78 5.78 10.63
CA GLU A 130 -9.11 6.82 9.85
C GLU A 130 -8.42 6.23 8.62
N LEU A 131 -8.64 6.85 7.45
CA LEU A 131 -7.75 6.66 6.31
C LEU A 131 -6.53 7.55 6.50
N LYS A 132 -5.40 6.93 6.77
CA LYS A 132 -4.11 7.59 7.00
C LYS A 132 -3.25 7.59 5.75
N GLU A 133 -2.44 8.62 5.64
CA GLU A 133 -1.35 8.76 4.68
C GLU A 133 -0.03 8.91 5.44
N SER A 134 1.01 8.22 4.97
CA SER A 134 2.40 8.50 5.34
C SER A 134 3.21 8.80 4.10
N ILE A 135 3.79 9.99 4.08
CA ILE A 135 4.73 10.43 3.06
C ILE A 135 6.12 10.36 3.67
N SER A 136 7.04 9.64 3.04
CA SER A 136 8.45 9.64 3.40
C SER A 136 9.29 9.92 2.17
N PHE A 137 10.21 10.88 2.27
CA PHE A 137 11.14 11.17 1.18
C PHE A 137 12.53 11.51 1.67
N ARG A 138 13.51 11.27 0.81
CA ARG A 138 14.94 11.43 1.11
C ARG A 138 15.63 12.25 0.04
N ALA A 139 16.45 13.21 0.47
CA ALA A 139 17.28 14.03 -0.40
C ALA A 139 18.56 14.41 0.36
N GLN A 140 19.72 14.33 -0.31
CA GLN A 140 21.02 14.76 0.23
C GLN A 140 21.34 14.19 1.63
N GLY A 141 20.97 12.93 1.89
CA GLY A 141 21.19 12.26 3.18
C GLY A 141 20.17 12.60 4.27
N HIS A 142 19.24 13.52 4.03
CA HIS A 142 18.16 13.86 4.96
C HIS A 142 16.89 13.09 4.63
N THR A 143 16.10 12.77 5.66
CA THR A 143 14.78 12.14 5.52
C THR A 143 13.72 13.07 6.10
N SER A 144 12.61 13.24 5.38
CA SER A 144 11.41 13.89 5.89
C SER A 144 10.26 12.88 5.93
N ARG A 145 9.40 13.01 6.93
CA ARG A 145 8.17 12.23 7.06
C ARG A 145 7.01 13.15 7.37
N LYS A 146 5.89 12.96 6.68
CA LYS A 146 4.62 13.66 6.92
C LYS A 146 3.51 12.63 7.09
N HIS A 147 2.51 13.01 7.89
CA HIS A 147 1.35 12.18 8.17
C HIS A 147 0.09 13.00 8.01
N HIS A 148 -0.91 12.45 7.33
CA HIS A 148 -2.19 13.09 7.12
C HIS A 148 -3.32 12.09 7.40
N THR A 149 -4.45 12.60 7.90
CA THR A 149 -5.72 11.87 7.89
C THR A 149 -6.51 12.39 6.69
N ILE A 150 -6.84 11.51 5.74
CA ILE A 150 -7.59 11.85 4.52
C ILE A 150 -9.09 11.87 4.79
N ALA A 151 -9.56 10.90 5.57
CA ALA A 151 -10.95 10.77 5.98
C ALA A 151 -11.00 10.09 7.35
N ALA A 152 -11.99 10.46 8.17
CA ALA A 152 -12.21 9.87 9.47
C ALA A 152 -13.69 9.60 9.75
N ALA A 153 -13.94 8.58 10.56
CA ALA A 153 -15.22 8.26 11.19
C ALA A 153 -14.96 7.81 12.62
N THR A 154 -15.99 7.87 13.46
CA THR A 154 -15.90 7.40 14.84
C THR A 154 -17.10 6.52 15.18
N LEU A 155 -16.90 5.60 16.10
CA LEU A 155 -17.95 4.82 16.73
C LEU A 155 -17.90 5.00 18.25
N PRO A 156 -19.04 4.76 18.94
CA PRO A 156 -19.06 4.74 20.39
C PRO A 156 -18.00 3.79 20.96
N GLY A 157 -17.51 4.13 22.16
CA GLY A 157 -16.63 3.29 22.93
C GLY A 157 -17.21 1.92 23.28
N VAL A 158 -16.32 1.01 23.70
CA VAL A 158 -16.64 -0.36 24.08
C VAL A 158 -16.27 -0.57 25.54
N GLN A 159 -17.29 -0.78 26.37
CA GLN A 159 -17.12 -1.06 27.79
C GLN A 159 -16.26 -2.31 28.03
N ALA A 160 -15.63 -2.40 29.19
CA ALA A 160 -14.86 -3.58 29.59
C ALA A 160 -15.74 -4.84 29.53
N GLY A 161 -15.26 -5.89 28.86
CA GLY A 161 -16.01 -7.13 28.65
C GLY A 161 -17.09 -7.08 27.55
N ALA A 162 -17.35 -5.91 26.95
CA ALA A 162 -18.36 -5.75 25.90
C ALA A 162 -17.78 -5.92 24.48
N SER A 163 -18.64 -5.88 23.48
CA SER A 163 -18.26 -6.03 22.06
C SER A 163 -19.07 -5.12 21.14
N ILE A 164 -18.44 -4.73 20.03
CA ILE A 164 -19.12 -4.23 18.84
C ILE A 164 -19.41 -5.45 17.95
N PRO A 165 -20.68 -5.84 17.74
CA PRO A 165 -21.00 -6.91 16.80
C PRO A 165 -20.61 -6.49 15.38
N ALA A 166 -20.40 -7.48 14.51
CA ALA A 166 -20.05 -7.25 13.11
C ALA A 166 -21.00 -6.22 12.46
N MET A 167 -20.44 -5.09 12.04
CA MET A 167 -21.18 -4.01 11.40
C MET A 167 -20.35 -3.41 10.27
N THR A 168 -21.02 -2.79 9.29
CA THR A 168 -20.35 -2.09 8.19
C THR A 168 -20.45 -0.60 8.39
N ILE A 169 -19.31 0.07 8.28
CA ILE A 169 -19.23 1.52 8.27
C ILE A 169 -18.76 2.02 6.91
N GLN A 170 -19.13 3.25 6.60
CA GLN A 170 -18.76 3.91 5.36
C GLN A 170 -17.87 5.12 5.66
N LEU A 171 -16.66 5.11 5.12
CA LEU A 171 -15.76 6.25 5.14
C LEU A 171 -15.77 6.93 3.76
N ARG A 172 -16.30 8.15 3.68
CA ARG A 172 -16.39 8.91 2.41
C ARG A 172 -15.06 9.58 2.11
N LEU A 173 -14.50 9.29 0.93
CA LEU A 173 -13.28 9.95 0.47
C LEU A 173 -13.60 11.36 -0.05
N PRO A 174 -12.66 12.30 0.13
CA PRO A 174 -12.83 13.67 -0.37
C PRO A 174 -12.90 13.69 -1.91
N PRO A 175 -13.40 14.80 -2.50
CA PRO A 175 -13.47 14.95 -3.95
C PRO A 175 -12.14 14.93 -4.67
N CYS A 176 -11.09 15.31 -3.95
CA CYS A 176 -9.71 15.14 -4.36
C CYS A 176 -8.87 14.86 -3.11
N PHE A 177 -7.83 14.07 -3.28
CA PHE A 177 -6.74 13.93 -2.32
C PHE A 177 -5.44 14.27 -3.05
N ALA A 178 -4.48 14.83 -2.31
CA ALA A 178 -3.28 15.41 -2.89
C ALA A 178 -2.36 14.36 -3.53
N HIS A 179 -2.34 13.13 -3.01
CA HIS A 179 -1.37 12.12 -3.42
C HIS A 179 -2.01 10.74 -3.63
N CYS A 180 -1.52 10.04 -4.65
CA CYS A 180 -1.77 8.60 -4.82
C CYS A 180 -0.71 7.79 -4.09
N SER A 181 -1.02 6.51 -3.84
CA SER A 181 -0.02 5.57 -3.35
C SER A 181 1.14 5.48 -4.35
N LEU A 182 2.36 5.61 -3.85
CA LEU A 182 3.57 5.73 -4.66
C LEU A 182 4.71 5.04 -3.92
N HIS A 183 5.43 4.15 -4.58
CA HIS A 183 6.56 3.43 -3.99
C HIS A 183 7.80 3.57 -4.86
N THR A 184 8.73 4.42 -4.44
CA THR A 184 10.07 4.53 -5.05
C THR A 184 11.14 4.49 -3.95
N ASN A 185 12.41 4.50 -4.35
CA ASN A 185 13.53 4.53 -3.41
C ASN A 185 13.67 5.86 -2.66
N LEU A 186 13.24 6.97 -3.26
CA LEU A 186 13.45 8.33 -2.73
C LEU A 186 12.17 8.99 -2.22
N LEU A 187 11.00 8.57 -2.72
CA LEU A 187 9.70 9.07 -2.33
C LEU A 187 8.73 7.89 -2.18
N ARG A 188 8.14 7.78 -1.00
CA ARG A 188 7.13 6.79 -0.65
C ARG A 188 5.90 7.47 -0.09
N ILE A 189 4.74 7.10 -0.59
CA ILE A 189 3.42 7.55 -0.15
C ILE A 189 2.59 6.30 0.08
N GLU A 190 2.36 6.00 1.36
CA GLU A 190 1.64 4.81 1.83
C GLU A 190 0.30 5.23 2.43
N HIS A 191 -0.73 4.43 2.18
CA HIS A 191 -2.07 4.65 2.73
C HIS A 191 -2.57 3.39 3.44
N TRP A 192 -3.33 3.58 4.50
CA TRP A 192 -3.99 2.48 5.20
C TRP A 192 -5.24 2.97 5.93
N VAL A 193 -6.22 2.10 6.09
CA VAL A 193 -7.32 2.30 7.03
C VAL A 193 -6.88 1.80 8.39
N GLU A 194 -6.87 2.67 9.38
CA GLU A 194 -6.55 2.36 10.78
C GLU A 194 -7.85 2.31 11.58
N VAL A 195 -8.08 1.18 12.26
CA VAL A 195 -9.11 1.05 13.30
C VAL A 195 -8.37 1.08 14.64
N ARG A 196 -8.63 2.09 15.46
CA ARG A 196 -7.95 2.30 16.75
C ARG A 196 -8.98 2.46 17.85
N GLY A 197 -8.85 1.68 18.92
CA GLY A 197 -9.62 1.88 20.15
C GLY A 197 -8.84 2.81 21.08
N ASP A 198 -9.35 3.99 21.37
CA ASP A 198 -8.74 4.92 22.31
C ASP A 198 -9.05 4.48 23.75
N THR A 199 -8.02 4.23 24.53
CA THR A 199 -8.14 3.84 25.94
C THR A 199 -7.58 4.94 26.83
N PRO A 200 -8.09 5.10 28.08
CA PRO A 200 -7.55 6.07 29.02
C PRO A 200 -6.15 5.71 29.52
N CYS A 201 -5.63 4.54 29.14
CA CYS A 201 -4.35 4.03 29.60
C CYS A 201 -3.20 4.69 28.84
N CYS A 202 -2.33 5.40 29.54
CA CYS A 202 -1.26 6.25 28.99
C CYS A 202 -0.10 5.52 28.26
N VAL A 203 -0.27 4.29 27.79
CA VAL A 203 0.82 3.46 27.24
C VAL A 203 0.59 3.06 25.79
N GLY A 204 -0.63 2.64 25.42
CA GLY A 204 -0.90 2.22 24.05
C GLY A 204 -2.36 1.91 23.79
N ASN A 205 -2.81 2.28 22.59
CA ASN A 205 -4.16 2.03 22.10
C ASN A 205 -4.14 0.84 21.15
N PRO A 206 -5.03 -0.16 21.32
CA PRO A 206 -5.15 -1.27 20.38
C PRO A 206 -5.50 -0.72 19.00
N SER A 207 -4.76 -1.16 17.97
CA SER A 207 -4.97 -0.71 16.60
C SER A 207 -4.74 -1.81 15.59
N LEU A 208 -5.44 -1.70 14.47
CA LEU A 208 -5.38 -2.60 13.32
C LEU A 208 -5.26 -1.75 12.05
N ARG A 209 -4.38 -2.13 11.12
CA ARG A 209 -4.11 -1.36 9.90
C ARG A 209 -4.29 -2.21 8.65
N LEU A 210 -5.23 -1.82 7.79
CA LEU A 210 -5.43 -2.44 6.48
C LEU A 210 -4.78 -1.59 5.40
N PRO A 211 -3.74 -2.08 4.70
CA PRO A 211 -3.14 -1.36 3.59
C PRO A 211 -4.16 -1.07 2.50
N VAL A 212 -4.11 0.15 1.94
CA VAL A 212 -4.94 0.54 0.80
C VAL A 212 -4.12 1.27 -0.27
N THR A 213 -4.52 1.08 -1.52
CA THR A 213 -3.94 1.80 -2.66
C THR A 213 -4.87 2.92 -3.10
N LEU A 214 -4.46 4.16 -2.91
CA LEU A 214 -5.15 5.29 -3.52
C LEU A 214 -4.61 5.52 -4.92
N TYR A 215 -5.49 5.62 -5.91
CA TYR A 215 -5.12 5.84 -7.30
C TYR A 215 -6.01 6.90 -7.96
N ARG A 216 -5.51 7.47 -9.06
CA ARG A 216 -6.28 8.38 -9.92
C ARG A 216 -7.02 7.57 -10.96
N SER A 217 -8.33 7.80 -11.07
CA SER A 217 -9.09 7.31 -12.21
C SER A 217 -8.88 8.25 -13.40
N PRO A 218 -8.58 7.72 -14.61
CA PRO A 218 -8.56 8.54 -15.82
C PRO A 218 -9.95 9.08 -16.19
N ALA A 219 -11.03 8.58 -15.57
CA ALA A 219 -12.41 8.92 -15.88
C ALA A 219 -12.89 10.29 -15.35
N ILE A 220 -12.07 11.04 -14.59
CA ILE A 220 -12.46 12.35 -14.03
C ILE A 220 -12.50 13.46 -15.11
N PHE A 221 -12.10 13.21 -16.36
CA PHE A 221 -12.17 14.19 -17.45
C PHE A 221 -13.56 14.38 -18.10
N ALA A 222 -14.64 13.78 -17.59
CA ALA A 222 -15.97 13.93 -18.19
C ALA A 222 -16.81 15.09 -17.61
N TYR A 223 -16.41 15.71 -16.49
CA TYR A 223 -17.16 16.82 -15.88
C TYR A 223 -16.23 17.91 -15.37
N THR A 224 -15.73 18.75 -16.29
CA THR A 224 -15.38 20.12 -15.95
C THR A 224 -16.18 21.02 -16.86
N GLU A 225 -17.17 21.69 -16.27
CA GLU A 225 -17.73 22.91 -16.84
C GLU A 225 -16.54 23.81 -17.24
N PRO A 226 -16.48 24.30 -18.49
CA PRO A 226 -15.31 25.03 -18.97
C PRO A 226 -15.07 26.24 -18.06
N PRO A 227 -13.83 26.42 -17.54
CA PRO A 227 -13.52 27.57 -16.70
C PRO A 227 -13.77 28.87 -17.49
N PRO A 228 -14.21 29.96 -16.83
CA PRO A 228 -14.49 31.21 -17.51
C PRO A 228 -13.24 31.68 -18.23
N MET A 229 -13.35 31.78 -19.56
CA MET A 229 -12.26 32.21 -20.42
C MET A 229 -11.81 33.62 -20.07
N HIS A 230 -10.58 33.78 -19.60
CA HIS A 230 -9.88 35.05 -19.68
C HIS A 230 -9.22 35.15 -21.05
N ALA A 231 -9.47 36.25 -21.76
CA ALA A 231 -9.28 36.39 -23.20
C ALA A 231 -7.82 36.42 -23.71
N ASP A 232 -6.80 36.17 -22.88
CA ASP A 232 -5.40 36.37 -23.34
C ASP A 232 -4.33 35.39 -22.84
N GLU A 233 -4.67 34.29 -22.14
CA GLU A 233 -3.63 33.29 -21.83
C GLU A 233 -4.21 31.87 -21.76
N GLN A 234 -4.40 31.29 -22.95
CA GLN A 234 -4.60 29.84 -23.12
C GLN A 234 -3.25 29.14 -22.94
N VAL A 235 -3.05 28.48 -21.81
CA VAL A 235 -2.19 27.28 -21.77
C VAL A 235 -3.13 26.08 -21.67
N PRO A 236 -3.50 25.46 -22.81
CA PRO A 236 -4.37 24.29 -22.81
C PRO A 236 -3.62 23.10 -22.21
N PHE A 237 -4.32 22.29 -21.41
CA PHE A 237 -3.94 20.90 -21.24
C PHE A 237 -4.03 20.25 -22.63
N ALA A 238 -2.90 19.83 -23.19
CA ALA A 238 -2.88 19.29 -24.54
C ALA A 238 -3.64 17.95 -24.57
N PRO A 239 -4.75 17.80 -25.31
CA PRO A 239 -5.19 16.48 -25.72
C PRO A 239 -4.05 15.81 -26.50
N SER A 240 -4.01 14.48 -26.56
CA SER A 240 -3.16 13.80 -27.54
C SER A 240 -3.55 14.32 -28.92
N ALA A 241 -2.81 15.31 -29.42
CA ALA A 241 -3.05 15.84 -30.74
C ALA A 241 -2.82 14.66 -31.70
N PRO A 242 -3.79 14.31 -32.56
CA PRO A 242 -3.47 13.49 -33.70
C PRO A 242 -2.30 14.17 -34.40
N TYR A 243 -1.22 13.43 -34.63
CA TYR A 243 -0.08 13.95 -35.38
C TYR A 243 -0.60 14.32 -36.76
N HIS A 244 -0.79 15.62 -36.98
CA HIS A 244 -1.09 16.20 -38.27
C HIS A 244 0.23 16.78 -38.78
N PRO A 245 1.06 15.97 -39.47
CA PRO A 245 2.25 16.49 -40.09
C PRO A 245 1.86 17.65 -41.00
N ASP A 246 2.58 18.76 -40.90
CA ASP A 246 2.44 19.80 -41.90
C ASP A 246 2.99 19.22 -43.21
N ALA A 247 2.13 19.12 -44.23
CA ALA A 247 2.49 18.57 -45.53
C ALA A 247 3.64 19.37 -46.21
N HIS A 248 3.89 20.59 -45.76
CA HIS A 248 4.98 21.45 -46.22
C HIS A 248 6.22 21.42 -45.33
N SER A 249 6.20 20.68 -44.21
CA SER A 249 7.37 20.55 -43.36
C SER A 249 8.42 19.62 -43.96
N MET A 250 9.69 19.96 -43.75
CA MET A 250 10.78 19.05 -44.09
C MET A 250 10.78 17.91 -43.07
N HIS A 251 10.60 16.68 -43.54
CA HIS A 251 10.73 15.48 -42.72
C HIS A 251 12.20 15.15 -42.48
N SER A 252 12.49 14.60 -41.31
CA SER A 252 13.81 14.07 -40.97
C SER A 252 14.27 13.03 -42.01
N PRO A 253 15.52 13.10 -42.51
CA PRO A 253 16.10 12.03 -43.32
C PRO A 253 16.48 10.79 -42.50
N LEU A 254 16.36 10.85 -41.16
CA LEU A 254 16.50 9.69 -40.28
C LEU A 254 15.14 8.99 -40.22
N GLU A 255 15.05 7.80 -40.81
CA GLU A 255 13.94 6.88 -40.58
C GLU A 255 13.88 6.55 -39.09
N VAL A 256 12.74 6.82 -38.45
CA VAL A 256 12.46 6.25 -37.13
C VAL A 256 12.27 4.75 -37.37
N PRO A 257 13.02 3.86 -36.68
CA PRO A 257 12.78 2.43 -36.83
C PRO A 257 11.35 2.12 -36.44
N ASP A 258 10.54 1.70 -37.42
CA ASP A 258 9.23 1.11 -37.16
C ASP A 258 9.45 -0.15 -36.32
N GLY A 259 9.14 -0.07 -35.02
CA GLY A 259 9.08 -1.23 -34.15
C GLY A 259 10.42 -1.71 -33.59
N ALA A 260 10.80 -1.15 -32.45
CA ALA A 260 11.57 -1.89 -31.45
C ALA A 260 10.95 -1.67 -30.06
N GLY A 261 9.71 -2.12 -29.90
CA GLY A 261 9.29 -2.56 -28.57
C GLY A 261 10.15 -3.78 -28.18
N PRO A 262 10.53 -3.97 -26.91
CA PRO A 262 11.19 -5.21 -26.50
C PRO A 262 10.30 -6.40 -26.89
N PRO A 263 10.87 -7.53 -27.34
CA PRO A 263 10.05 -8.68 -27.72
C PRO A 263 9.23 -9.13 -26.51
N VAL A 264 7.91 -8.98 -26.60
CA VAL A 264 6.99 -9.68 -25.71
C VAL A 264 7.09 -11.14 -26.11
N ALA A 265 7.79 -11.94 -25.29
CA ALA A 265 7.84 -13.38 -25.47
C ALA A 265 6.40 -13.92 -25.48
N PRO A 266 5.98 -14.70 -26.49
CA PRO A 266 4.69 -15.35 -26.45
C PRO A 266 4.70 -16.37 -25.30
N VAL A 267 3.74 -16.24 -24.39
CA VAL A 267 3.40 -17.28 -23.43
C VAL A 267 2.84 -18.44 -24.26
N ALA A 268 3.69 -19.39 -24.62
CA ALA A 268 3.26 -20.64 -25.24
C ALA A 268 2.50 -21.44 -24.18
N ALA A 269 1.18 -21.46 -24.29
CA ALA A 269 0.34 -22.47 -23.68
C ALA A 269 0.68 -23.82 -24.33
N GLN A 270 1.64 -24.55 -23.76
CA GLN A 270 1.92 -25.92 -24.18
C GLN A 270 0.88 -26.85 -23.54
N ALA A 271 -0.14 -27.18 -24.32
CA ALA A 271 -0.96 -28.36 -24.10
C ALA A 271 -0.10 -29.59 -24.40
N LEU A 272 0.25 -30.36 -23.36
CA LEU A 272 0.86 -31.67 -23.51
C LEU A 272 -0.24 -32.69 -23.82
N GLN A 273 -0.40 -33.02 -25.10
CA GLN A 273 -1.11 -34.21 -25.55
C GLN A 273 -0.16 -35.41 -25.57
N MET A 274 -0.59 -36.48 -24.88
CA MET A 274 0.06 -37.78 -24.80
C MET A 274 -0.17 -38.60 -26.08
N ALA A 275 0.86 -39.32 -26.55
CA ALA A 275 0.71 -40.60 -27.26
C ALA A 275 2.03 -41.41 -27.26
N PRO A 276 1.99 -42.75 -27.37
CA PRO A 276 2.95 -43.65 -26.75
C PRO A 276 3.96 -44.25 -27.73
N MET A 277 5.14 -44.64 -27.24
CA MET A 277 6.06 -45.55 -27.94
C MET A 277 6.64 -46.57 -26.94
N GLN A 278 6.53 -47.84 -27.31
CA GLN A 278 6.84 -49.03 -26.54
C GLN A 278 8.27 -49.54 -26.77
N GLN A 279 8.92 -49.95 -25.66
CA GLN A 279 9.82 -51.11 -25.44
C GLN A 279 11.31 -51.11 -25.87
N PRO A 280 12.18 -52.00 -25.30
CA PRO A 280 12.32 -52.39 -23.87
C PRO A 280 13.80 -52.54 -23.36
N MET A 281 13.95 -52.72 -22.03
CA MET A 281 15.03 -53.45 -21.31
C MET A 281 16.48 -52.90 -21.25
N GLN A 282 16.93 -52.47 -20.05
CA GLN A 282 17.76 -53.28 -19.11
C GLN A 282 18.16 -52.46 -17.86
N GLN A 283 17.93 -53.04 -16.68
CA GLN A 283 18.43 -52.61 -15.35
C GLN A 283 19.76 -53.34 -15.05
N PRO A 284 20.68 -52.81 -14.23
CA PRO A 284 20.56 -52.99 -12.76
C PRO A 284 21.16 -51.87 -11.87
N GLY A 285 20.65 -51.78 -10.63
CA GLY A 285 21.40 -51.21 -9.49
C GLY A 285 20.62 -50.24 -8.59
N ALA A 286 19.92 -50.76 -7.58
CA ALA A 286 19.16 -50.01 -6.57
C ALA A 286 20.02 -49.55 -5.38
N LEU A 287 19.55 -48.51 -4.66
CA LEU A 287 19.29 -48.50 -3.20
C LEU A 287 18.64 -47.15 -2.75
N PRO A 288 17.53 -47.15 -1.96
CA PRO A 288 16.83 -45.94 -1.53
C PRO A 288 17.07 -45.53 -0.06
N ALA A 289 17.00 -44.21 0.19
CA ALA A 289 17.18 -43.52 1.46
C ALA A 289 15.96 -43.63 2.40
N GLN A 290 15.68 -44.82 2.94
CA GLN A 290 14.66 -45.03 3.98
C GLN A 290 15.21 -45.46 5.35
N ALA A 291 16.53 -45.43 5.56
CA ALA A 291 17.15 -45.92 6.79
C ALA A 291 17.37 -44.86 7.89
N LEU A 292 17.00 -43.59 7.70
CA LEU A 292 17.32 -42.50 8.64
C LEU A 292 16.17 -42.07 9.58
N GLN A 293 14.92 -42.49 9.33
CA GLN A 293 13.78 -42.11 10.19
C GLN A 293 13.43 -43.13 11.28
N ALA A 294 13.85 -44.40 11.17
CA ALA A 294 13.58 -45.41 12.20
C ALA A 294 14.46 -45.29 13.45
N ARG A 295 15.57 -44.53 13.39
CA ARG A 295 16.55 -44.44 14.49
C ARG A 295 16.25 -43.34 15.51
N ALA A 296 15.43 -42.35 15.16
CA ALA A 296 15.07 -41.25 16.05
C ALA A 296 13.89 -41.59 16.99
N MET A 297 13.03 -42.56 16.61
CA MET A 297 11.87 -42.97 17.42
C MET A 297 12.19 -43.98 18.54
N GLN A 298 13.32 -44.69 18.46
CA GLN A 298 13.73 -45.66 19.50
C GLN A 298 14.43 -45.03 20.71
N GLN A 299 14.89 -43.78 20.62
CA GLN A 299 15.56 -43.11 21.74
C GLN A 299 14.60 -42.40 22.71
N THR A 300 13.35 -42.12 22.31
CA THR A 300 12.37 -41.42 23.16
C THR A 300 11.60 -42.36 24.09
N LEU A 301 11.53 -43.66 23.77
CA LEU A 301 10.84 -44.65 24.60
C LEU A 301 11.66 -45.22 25.77
N ALA A 302 12.97 -44.92 25.84
CA ALA A 302 13.85 -45.40 26.92
C ALA A 302 13.93 -44.48 28.14
N GLN A 303 13.34 -43.27 28.11
CA GLN A 303 13.40 -42.30 29.22
C GLN A 303 12.09 -42.15 30.03
N GLN A 304 11.01 -42.86 29.67
CA GLN A 304 9.72 -42.77 30.39
C GLN A 304 9.45 -43.94 31.36
N GLY A 305 10.40 -44.86 31.54
CA GLY A 305 10.22 -46.07 32.36
C GLY A 305 10.73 -46.02 33.80
N ALA A 306 11.19 -44.88 34.31
CA ALA A 306 11.92 -44.84 35.59
C ALA A 306 11.59 -43.65 36.50
N VAL A 307 10.32 -43.24 36.65
CA VAL A 307 9.86 -42.46 37.83
C VAL A 307 8.39 -42.77 38.13
N LEU A 308 8.12 -43.97 38.66
CA LEU A 308 6.87 -44.29 39.35
C LEU A 308 7.20 -45.15 40.57
N GLN A 309 7.44 -44.52 41.72
CA GLN A 309 7.29 -45.11 43.05
C GLN A 309 7.32 -44.01 44.13
N ASN A 310 6.43 -44.14 45.12
CA ASN A 310 6.19 -43.34 46.35
C ASN A 310 5.12 -42.23 46.24
N THR A 311 3.84 -42.56 46.51
CA THR A 311 3.09 -42.47 47.81
C THR A 311 2.80 -41.01 48.23
N ALA A 312 1.57 -40.49 48.06
CA ALA A 312 0.34 -40.67 48.87
C ALA A 312 0.34 -39.89 50.20
N SER A 313 -0.51 -38.84 50.30
CA SER A 313 -1.42 -38.51 51.42
C SER A 313 -1.88 -37.03 51.42
N ALA A 314 -3.20 -36.79 51.44
CA ALA A 314 -3.86 -35.51 51.77
C ALA A 314 -4.02 -35.34 53.30
N PRO A 315 -4.47 -34.19 53.88
CA PRO A 315 -5.90 -33.81 53.85
C PRO A 315 -6.26 -32.29 53.94
N MET A 316 -7.59 -32.07 53.88
CA MET A 316 -8.45 -30.88 54.08
C MET A 316 -8.13 -29.84 55.17
N GLN A 317 -8.64 -28.60 54.98
CA GLN A 317 -9.46 -27.72 55.86
C GLN A 317 -9.48 -26.27 55.28
N SER A 318 -10.39 -25.32 55.49
CA SER A 318 -11.79 -25.20 55.93
C SER A 318 -12.22 -23.72 55.71
N LEU A 319 -13.53 -23.45 55.72
CA LEU A 319 -14.20 -22.14 55.59
C LEU A 319 -13.71 -21.03 56.57
N GLY A 320 -13.89 -19.77 56.14
CA GLY A 320 -13.92 -18.59 57.03
C GLY A 320 -14.69 -17.41 56.41
N ILE A 321 -15.86 -17.11 56.97
CA ILE A 321 -16.74 -15.97 56.68
C ILE A 321 -16.47 -14.87 57.73
N GLN A 322 -16.37 -13.60 57.31
CA GLN A 322 -16.62 -12.37 58.09
C GLN A 322 -16.65 -11.21 57.06
N GLY A 323 -17.55 -10.22 57.05
CA GLY A 323 -18.49 -9.74 58.06
C GLY A 323 -18.24 -8.27 58.37
N ARG A 324 -18.72 -7.36 57.50
CA ARG A 324 -19.31 -6.02 57.78
C ARG A 324 -18.44 -4.96 58.52
N GLU A 325 -18.23 -3.79 57.89
CA GLU A 325 -18.51 -2.50 58.54
C GLU A 325 -18.62 -1.34 57.54
N VAL A 326 -19.52 -0.41 57.88
CA VAL A 326 -19.98 0.76 57.15
C VAL A 326 -19.38 1.98 57.84
N MET A 327 -18.84 2.96 57.12
CA MET A 327 -18.70 4.31 57.65
C MET A 327 -18.83 5.37 56.54
N GLN A 328 -19.72 6.32 56.79
CA GLN A 328 -20.07 7.46 55.94
C GLN A 328 -19.17 8.67 56.24
N GLN A 329 -18.81 9.41 55.18
CA GLN A 329 -18.70 10.89 55.05
C GLN A 329 -17.65 11.67 55.88
N PRO A 330 -17.31 12.96 55.55
CA PRO A 330 -17.93 13.87 54.57
C PRO A 330 -16.98 14.61 53.60
N LEU A 331 -17.63 15.35 52.69
CA LEU A 331 -17.11 16.43 51.84
C LEU A 331 -16.27 17.47 52.62
N ARG A 332 -15.24 18.00 51.97
CA ARG A 332 -14.83 19.41 52.13
C ARG A 332 -14.54 20.07 50.79
N GLN A 333 -15.18 21.22 50.62
CA GLN A 333 -14.90 22.24 49.63
C GLN A 333 -13.58 22.95 49.97
N GLY A 334 -12.92 23.44 48.92
CA GLY A 334 -11.78 24.35 48.94
C GLY A 334 -11.43 24.68 47.50
#